data_AF-A0AA92V3V5-F1
#
_entry.id   AF-A0AA92V3V5-F1
#
_cell.length_a   1.000
_cell.length_b   1.000
_cell.length_c   1.000
_cell.angle_alpha   90.00
_cell.angle_beta   90.00
_cell.angle_gamma   90.00
#
_symmetry.space_group_name_H-M   'P 1'
#
loop_
_entity.id
_entity.type
_entity.pdbx_description
1 polymer ?
#
loop_
_entity_poly.entity_id
_entity_poly.type
_entity_poly.pdbx_seq_one_letter_code
_entity_poly.pdbx_strand_id
1 'polypeptide(L)'
;PYKNGNKGSVSSQPLSVYDKTIAYPWMADLVAAIRGGNDELKKQLPFRCAHYYQFRDNRRSQKNAVPESFLFQTTIDVDDKEYVDKAIEKARELNCSDTIWNGALLHLEYSARKKLHIDIRMPIGMTIEETQRAYCEALGVPYDESCITPERMLFITDKASEIYRSPHWYEVLPQEELKKRRQAYLDRGLTIDGRQRQGTQPQPFNIQHSTFNTQQNVQDHRLPGSDSHHAVSSGSAIQPAQPSDSNAAHAAHLSPAGAYQDAVAVATGKNLAAFDLFRNAAGLKDVDINTPGSRHSSLLAIMSAGASRVMPEDELKAVVAQKMPAFSQERDCQQLIHDFYAKYGDSSKPMSQAVIRINAQAERSSQKDAVALKAESSEGGTDINAEDDKLAPPPMPEHLPKLVELLLSKTPDVYKPAVAHAIFPPLATHLCKTTFKYIDNVEHEATLMCCLLAGTGAGKNC
;
A
#
# COMPACT_ATOMS: atom_id res chain seq x y z
N PRO A 1 26.17 14.80 -18.39
CA PRO A 1 26.01 13.34 -18.68
C PRO A 1 24.72 12.70 -18.15
N TYR A 2 24.13 13.24 -17.07
CA TYR A 2 23.09 12.52 -16.30
C TYR A 2 21.64 12.76 -16.73
N LYS A 3 21.38 13.72 -17.63
CA LYS A 3 20.04 13.93 -18.20
C LYS A 3 19.89 13.16 -19.51
N ASN A 4 18.72 12.56 -19.72
CA ASN A 4 18.35 11.87 -20.95
C ASN A 4 19.32 10.73 -21.35
N GLY A 5 19.91 10.04 -20.36
CA GLY A 5 20.82 8.94 -20.60
C GLY A 5 20.14 7.77 -21.33
N ASN A 6 20.89 7.07 -22.19
CA ASN A 6 20.44 5.81 -22.76
C ASN A 6 20.26 4.79 -21.63
N LYS A 7 19.01 4.45 -21.31
CA LYS A 7 18.65 3.54 -20.20
C LYS A 7 19.18 2.11 -20.37
N GLY A 8 19.64 1.74 -21.57
CA GLY A 8 20.28 0.46 -21.83
C GLY A 8 21.78 0.45 -21.55
N SER A 9 22.42 1.62 -21.40
CA SER A 9 23.86 1.75 -21.14
C SER A 9 24.14 2.20 -19.71
N VAL A 10 25.08 1.55 -19.05
CA VAL A 10 25.46 1.79 -17.66
C VAL A 10 26.97 1.68 -17.49
N SER A 11 27.55 2.44 -16.56
CA SER A 11 28.96 2.29 -16.19
C SER A 11 29.07 2.28 -14.67
N SER A 12 30.07 1.57 -14.15
CA SER A 12 30.38 1.58 -12.73
C SER A 12 31.00 2.93 -12.35
N GLN A 13 30.45 3.57 -11.32
CA GLN A 13 30.89 4.87 -10.83
C GLN A 13 31.04 4.81 -9.30
N PRO A 14 32.00 5.54 -8.71
CA PRO A 14 32.12 5.61 -7.26
C PRO A 14 30.94 6.37 -6.65
N LEU A 15 30.61 6.09 -5.38
CA LEU A 15 29.49 6.73 -4.69
C LEU A 15 29.64 8.27 -4.60
N SER A 16 30.86 8.80 -4.66
CA SER A 16 31.11 10.25 -4.74
C SER A 16 30.51 10.90 -6.00
N VAL A 17 30.30 10.14 -7.09
CA VAL A 17 29.58 10.62 -8.27
C VAL A 17 28.09 10.71 -8.00
N TYR A 18 27.52 9.75 -7.25
CA TYR A 18 26.14 9.82 -6.77
C TYR A 18 25.92 11.07 -5.90
N ASP A 19 26.82 11.30 -4.93
CA ASP A 19 26.73 12.46 -4.03
C ASP A 19 26.77 13.80 -4.77
N LYS A 20 27.68 13.92 -5.74
CA LYS A 20 27.71 15.10 -6.63
C LYS A 20 26.42 15.23 -7.44
N THR A 21 25.87 14.11 -7.91
CA THR A 21 24.68 14.09 -8.77
C THR A 21 23.43 14.59 -8.04
N ILE A 22 23.18 14.09 -6.83
CA ILE A 22 22.00 14.46 -6.04
C ILE A 22 22.07 15.89 -5.48
N ALA A 23 23.28 16.47 -5.40
CA ALA A 23 23.52 17.82 -4.90
C ALA A 23 23.37 18.92 -5.96
N TYR A 24 23.22 18.58 -7.25
CA TYR A 24 23.06 19.62 -8.28
C TYR A 24 21.70 20.33 -8.16
N PRO A 25 21.64 21.68 -8.29
CA PRO A 25 20.38 22.42 -8.24
C PRO A 25 19.34 21.94 -9.24
N TRP A 26 19.78 21.63 -10.47
CA TRP A 26 18.87 21.14 -11.51
C TRP A 26 18.16 19.84 -11.14
N MET A 27 18.71 19.03 -10.22
CA MET A 27 18.07 17.80 -9.75
C MET A 27 16.86 18.13 -8.88
N ALA A 28 17.03 19.07 -7.94
CA ALA A 28 15.95 19.56 -7.09
C ALA A 28 14.83 20.20 -7.92
N ASP A 29 15.20 21.06 -8.88
CA ASP A 29 14.23 21.69 -9.80
C ASP A 29 13.46 20.64 -10.62
N LEU A 30 14.17 19.63 -11.13
CA LEU A 30 13.58 18.56 -11.92
C LEU A 30 12.61 17.70 -11.10
N VAL A 31 13.00 17.32 -9.87
CA VAL A 31 12.13 16.55 -8.97
C VAL A 31 10.92 17.40 -8.54
N ALA A 32 11.11 18.69 -8.24
CA ALA A 32 10.02 19.60 -7.92
C ALA A 32 9.02 19.72 -9.08
N ALA A 33 9.51 19.87 -10.32
CA ALA A 33 8.65 19.93 -11.50
C ALA A 33 7.85 18.63 -11.73
N ILE A 34 8.46 17.46 -11.51
CA ILE A 34 7.75 16.17 -11.58
C ILE A 34 6.67 16.10 -10.49
N ARG A 35 6.99 16.48 -9.25
CA ARG A 35 6.03 16.52 -8.14
C ARG A 35 4.91 17.55 -8.36
N GLY A 36 5.17 18.60 -9.13
CA GLY A 36 4.20 19.58 -9.59
C GLY A 36 3.31 19.13 -10.75
N GLY A 37 3.45 17.87 -11.21
CA GLY A 37 2.58 17.25 -12.22
C GLY A 37 3.20 17.08 -13.60
N ASN A 38 4.44 17.52 -13.82
CA ASN A 38 5.12 17.33 -15.11
C ASN A 38 5.83 15.97 -15.19
N ASP A 39 5.03 14.91 -15.27
CA ASP A 39 5.48 13.53 -15.24
C ASP A 39 6.40 13.13 -16.41
N GLU A 40 6.30 13.83 -17.55
CA GLU A 40 7.15 13.56 -18.71
C GLU A 40 8.64 13.79 -18.44
N LEU A 41 8.96 14.64 -17.46
CA LEU A 41 10.33 14.95 -17.07
C LEU A 41 11.02 13.79 -16.34
N LYS A 42 10.28 12.78 -15.87
CA LYS A 42 10.85 11.59 -15.24
C LYS A 42 11.86 10.87 -16.14
N LYS A 43 11.67 10.91 -17.46
CA LYS A 43 12.60 10.30 -18.42
C LYS A 43 14.00 10.93 -18.42
N GLN A 44 14.12 12.14 -17.89
CA GLN A 44 15.39 12.87 -17.81
C GLN A 44 16.19 12.52 -16.56
N LEU A 45 15.57 11.88 -15.55
CA LEU A 45 16.27 11.54 -14.31
C LEU A 45 17.36 10.49 -14.57
N PRO A 46 18.54 10.64 -13.94
CA PRO A 46 19.51 9.56 -13.90
C PRO A 46 18.95 8.38 -13.11
N PHE A 47 19.60 7.24 -13.24
CA PHE A 47 19.18 6.01 -12.59
C PHE A 47 20.38 5.23 -12.06
N ARG A 48 20.11 4.35 -11.10
CA ARG A 48 21.05 3.37 -10.55
C ARG A 48 20.50 1.95 -10.73
N CYS A 49 21.39 0.97 -10.79
CA CYS A 49 21.04 -0.44 -10.73
C CYS A 49 21.02 -0.89 -9.26
N ALA A 50 19.96 -1.58 -8.86
CA ALA A 50 19.76 -1.99 -7.47
C ALA A 50 20.65 -3.19 -7.07
N HIS A 51 20.85 -4.12 -8.01
CA HIS A 51 21.35 -5.47 -7.71
C HIS A 51 22.82 -5.71 -8.12
N TYR A 52 23.31 -5.03 -9.16
CA TYR A 52 24.64 -5.25 -9.73
C TYR A 52 25.35 -3.92 -9.92
N TYR A 53 26.64 -3.86 -9.58
CA TYR A 53 27.47 -2.68 -9.86
C TYR A 53 28.13 -2.72 -11.24
N GLN A 54 28.10 -3.87 -11.95
CA GLN A 54 28.76 -4.01 -13.25
C GLN A 54 27.96 -4.88 -14.23
N PHE A 55 28.00 -4.47 -15.51
CA PHE A 55 27.49 -5.24 -16.64
C PHE A 55 28.57 -5.31 -17.73
N ARG A 56 28.68 -6.45 -18.41
CA ARG A 56 29.53 -6.62 -19.60
C ARG A 56 29.11 -5.63 -20.68
N ASP A 57 30.10 -5.08 -21.38
CA ASP A 57 29.94 -4.10 -22.44
C ASP A 57 29.11 -2.87 -22.04
N ASN A 58 29.07 -2.55 -20.74
CA ASN A 58 28.29 -1.44 -20.21
C ASN A 58 26.81 -1.48 -20.63
N ARG A 59 26.25 -2.68 -20.82
CA ARG A 59 24.88 -2.87 -21.31
C ARG A 59 24.00 -3.57 -20.28
N ARG A 60 23.02 -2.84 -19.74
CA ARG A 60 22.05 -3.32 -18.73
C ARG A 60 21.13 -4.36 -19.34
N SER A 61 21.41 -5.63 -19.07
CA SER A 61 20.56 -6.78 -19.42
C SER A 61 20.98 -8.01 -18.61
N GLN A 62 20.06 -8.94 -18.39
CA GLN A 62 20.28 -10.22 -17.70
C GLN A 62 21.52 -10.98 -18.21
N LYS A 63 21.70 -11.06 -19.54
CA LYS A 63 22.83 -11.78 -20.16
C LYS A 63 24.18 -11.13 -19.88
N ASN A 64 24.19 -9.81 -19.68
CA ASN A 64 25.40 -9.03 -19.45
C ASN A 64 25.65 -8.77 -17.97
N ALA A 65 24.73 -9.12 -17.07
CA ALA A 65 24.98 -9.05 -15.63
C ALA A 65 26.21 -9.89 -15.28
N VAL A 66 27.17 -9.27 -14.58
CA VAL A 66 28.39 -9.94 -14.11
C VAL A 66 28.09 -10.53 -12.73
N PRO A 67 28.05 -11.87 -12.57
CA PRO A 67 27.63 -12.50 -11.31
C PRO A 67 28.45 -12.08 -10.10
N GLU A 68 29.76 -11.88 -10.28
CA GLU A 68 30.69 -11.46 -9.23
C GLU A 68 30.42 -10.04 -8.74
N SER A 69 29.67 -9.24 -9.52
CA SER A 69 29.29 -7.87 -9.20
C SER A 69 27.95 -7.75 -8.46
N PHE A 70 27.33 -8.89 -8.13
CA PHE A 70 26.10 -8.91 -7.36
C PHE A 70 26.33 -8.33 -5.96
N LEU A 71 25.50 -7.36 -5.59
CA LEU A 71 25.70 -6.54 -4.41
C LEU A 71 25.21 -7.20 -3.11
N PHE A 72 24.45 -8.30 -3.19
CA PHE A 72 23.71 -8.87 -2.05
C PHE A 72 22.86 -7.83 -1.31
N GLN A 73 22.27 -6.90 -2.06
CA GLN A 73 21.31 -5.93 -1.58
C GLN A 73 20.16 -5.86 -2.60
N THR A 74 18.99 -5.45 -2.15
CA THR A 74 17.84 -5.22 -3.03
C THR A 74 17.06 -4.00 -2.59
N THR A 75 16.10 -3.57 -3.42
CA THR A 75 15.26 -2.42 -3.15
C THR A 75 13.79 -2.81 -3.17
N ILE A 76 13.08 -2.42 -2.12
CA ILE A 76 11.63 -2.43 -2.06
C ILE A 76 11.12 -1.12 -2.66
N ASP A 77 10.29 -1.21 -3.70
CA ASP A 77 9.61 -0.08 -4.32
C ASP A 77 8.19 -0.01 -3.76
N VAL A 78 7.95 0.88 -2.80
CA VAL A 78 6.64 1.07 -2.17
C VAL A 78 5.83 1.98 -3.07
N ASP A 79 5.00 1.37 -3.92
CA ASP A 79 4.37 2.07 -5.03
C ASP A 79 3.15 2.92 -4.63
N ASP A 80 2.59 2.72 -3.44
CA ASP A 80 1.44 3.47 -2.94
C ASP A 80 1.87 4.46 -1.85
N LYS A 81 1.46 5.72 -2.02
CA LYS A 81 1.76 6.80 -1.09
C LYS A 81 1.17 6.56 0.30
N GLU A 82 0.06 5.83 0.39
CA GLU A 82 -0.59 5.54 1.67
C GLU A 82 0.27 4.65 2.58
N TYR A 83 1.16 3.83 2.00
CA TYR A 83 2.06 2.99 2.77
C TYR A 83 3.39 3.64 3.12
N VAL A 84 3.72 4.81 2.57
CA VAL A 84 5.07 5.39 2.66
C VAL A 84 5.49 5.66 4.10
N ASP A 85 4.66 6.35 4.89
CA ASP A 85 5.03 6.72 6.26
C ASP A 85 5.13 5.48 7.16
N LYS A 86 4.15 4.56 7.05
CA LYS A 86 4.17 3.27 7.74
C LYS A 86 5.41 2.45 7.36
N ALA A 87 5.77 2.42 6.09
CA ALA A 87 6.92 1.65 5.61
C ALA A 87 8.25 2.24 6.12
N ILE A 88 8.38 3.56 6.22
CA ILE A 88 9.55 4.21 6.83
C ILE A 88 9.69 3.80 8.30
N GLU A 89 8.60 3.89 9.07
CA GLU A 89 8.61 3.53 10.49
C GLU A 89 8.93 2.04 10.68
N LYS A 90 8.22 1.16 9.98
CA LYS A 90 8.43 -0.29 10.04
C LYS A 90 9.83 -0.69 9.59
N ALA A 91 10.39 -0.07 8.56
CA ALA A 91 11.76 -0.36 8.14
C ALA A 91 12.79 -0.06 9.24
N ARG A 92 12.58 1.03 10.01
CA ARG A 92 13.42 1.37 11.16
C ARG A 92 13.24 0.41 12.32
N GLU A 93 12.00 0.02 12.63
CA GLU A 93 11.71 -1.00 13.65
C GLU A 93 12.37 -2.34 13.31
N LEU A 94 12.21 -2.83 12.08
CA LEU A 94 12.80 -4.08 11.61
C LEU A 94 14.33 -4.04 11.70
N ASN A 95 14.94 -2.89 11.36
CA ASN A 95 16.38 -2.70 11.45
C ASN A 95 16.92 -2.80 12.89
N CYS A 96 16.09 -2.52 13.89
CA CYS A 96 16.44 -2.60 15.31
C CYS A 96 15.83 -3.82 16.02
N SER A 97 15.15 -4.70 15.29
CA SER A 97 14.44 -5.86 15.85
C SER A 97 15.37 -7.04 16.11
N ASP A 98 14.93 -8.04 16.87
CA ASP A 98 15.65 -9.32 17.06
C ASP A 98 15.38 -10.34 15.93
N THR A 99 14.91 -9.88 14.78
CA THR A 99 14.60 -10.73 13.63
C THR A 99 15.77 -10.80 12.65
N ILE A 100 15.61 -11.57 11.57
CA ILE A 100 16.58 -11.64 10.46
C ILE A 100 16.83 -10.29 9.75
N TRP A 101 16.04 -9.27 10.08
CA TRP A 101 16.13 -7.92 9.51
C TRP A 101 16.96 -6.94 10.34
N ASN A 102 17.50 -7.38 11.49
CA ASN A 102 18.40 -6.58 12.30
C ASN A 102 19.60 -6.07 11.47
N GLY A 103 19.83 -4.76 11.48
CA GLY A 103 20.91 -4.13 10.72
C GLY A 103 20.78 -4.21 9.19
N ALA A 104 19.62 -4.64 8.66
CA ALA A 104 19.45 -4.82 7.22
C ALA A 104 19.22 -3.52 6.45
N LEU A 105 18.74 -2.44 7.07
CA LEU A 105 18.39 -1.21 6.38
C LEU A 105 19.64 -0.46 5.90
N LEU A 106 19.73 -0.22 4.58
CA LEU A 106 20.87 0.47 3.97
C LEU A 106 20.53 1.88 3.50
N HIS A 107 19.34 2.12 2.94
CA HIS A 107 18.97 3.43 2.40
C HIS A 107 17.46 3.62 2.32
N LEU A 108 16.99 4.83 2.58
CA LEU A 108 15.60 5.27 2.42
C LEU A 108 15.57 6.56 1.60
N GLU A 109 14.79 6.57 0.52
CA GLU A 109 14.67 7.73 -0.37
C GLU A 109 13.25 7.84 -0.92
N TYR A 110 12.72 9.07 -0.92
CA TYR A 110 11.49 9.36 -1.64
C TYR A 110 11.74 9.31 -3.15
N SER A 111 10.92 8.56 -3.88
CA SER A 111 10.98 8.59 -5.34
C SER A 111 10.56 9.96 -5.90
N ALA A 112 10.79 10.17 -7.21
CA ALA A 112 10.42 11.41 -7.88
C ALA A 112 8.92 11.73 -7.77
N ARG A 113 8.06 10.72 -7.53
CA ARG A 113 6.61 10.90 -7.33
C ARG A 113 6.19 10.93 -5.86
N LYS A 114 7.12 11.10 -4.90
CA LYS A 114 6.90 10.97 -3.45
C LYS A 114 6.36 9.59 -3.03
N LYS A 115 6.76 8.54 -3.75
CA LYS A 115 6.67 7.15 -3.26
C LYS A 115 7.96 6.83 -2.50
N LEU A 116 8.25 5.58 -2.16
CA LEU A 116 9.43 5.25 -1.35
C LEU A 116 10.25 4.10 -1.94
N HIS A 117 11.57 4.27 -1.96
CA HIS A 117 12.53 3.18 -2.17
C HIS A 117 13.20 2.84 -0.84
N ILE A 118 13.24 1.55 -0.50
CA ILE A 118 13.93 1.03 0.70
C ILE A 118 14.99 0.04 0.24
N ASP A 119 16.26 0.38 0.40
CA ASP A 119 17.34 -0.56 0.10
C ASP A 119 17.73 -1.33 1.35
N ILE A 120 17.85 -2.64 1.22
CA ILE A 120 18.19 -3.54 2.32
C ILE A 120 19.29 -4.51 1.93
N ARG A 121 20.09 -4.90 2.93
CA ARG A 121 21.02 -6.02 2.87
C ARG A 121 20.21 -7.31 2.87
N MET A 122 20.42 -8.15 1.86
CA MET A 122 19.70 -9.43 1.76
C MET A 122 20.22 -10.41 2.84
N PRO A 123 19.36 -11.17 3.52
CA PRO A 123 19.80 -12.26 4.38
C PRO A 123 20.60 -13.31 3.61
N ILE A 124 21.52 -14.00 4.28
CA ILE A 124 22.38 -14.99 3.62
C ILE A 124 21.54 -16.14 3.05
N GLY A 125 21.72 -16.40 1.77
CA GLY A 125 21.06 -17.49 1.06
C GLY A 125 19.68 -17.17 0.51
N MET A 126 19.05 -16.04 0.83
CA MET A 126 17.76 -15.63 0.24
C MET A 126 17.95 -15.02 -1.15
N THR A 127 17.10 -15.36 -2.12
CA THR A 127 17.08 -14.71 -3.43
C THR A 127 16.46 -13.31 -3.35
N ILE A 128 16.55 -12.53 -4.44
CA ILE A 128 15.91 -11.20 -4.51
C ILE A 128 14.41 -11.33 -4.24
N GLU A 129 13.73 -12.24 -4.94
CA GLU A 129 12.29 -12.47 -4.80
C GLU A 129 11.91 -12.87 -3.38
N GLU A 130 12.61 -13.85 -2.79
CA GLU A 130 12.35 -14.31 -1.42
C GLU A 130 12.55 -13.16 -0.42
N THR A 131 13.60 -12.37 -0.60
CA THR A 131 13.91 -11.23 0.28
C THR A 131 12.84 -10.16 0.17
N GLN A 132 12.48 -9.75 -1.05
CA GLN A 132 11.49 -8.70 -1.26
C GLN A 132 10.11 -9.12 -0.74
N ARG A 133 9.67 -10.35 -1.02
CA ARG A 133 8.38 -10.88 -0.53
C ARG A 133 8.32 -10.89 0.99
N ALA A 134 9.33 -11.46 1.65
CA ALA A 134 9.36 -11.56 3.10
C ALA A 134 9.49 -10.18 3.78
N TYR A 135 10.24 -9.24 3.19
CA TYR A 135 10.36 -7.90 3.75
C TYR A 135 9.08 -7.08 3.53
N CYS A 136 8.44 -7.16 2.37
CA CYS A 136 7.13 -6.52 2.12
C CYS A 136 6.06 -7.02 3.10
N GLU A 137 6.03 -8.33 3.37
CA GLU A 137 5.16 -8.92 4.40
C GLU A 137 5.46 -8.34 5.79
N ALA A 138 6.74 -8.26 6.18
CA ALA A 138 7.15 -7.70 7.47
C ALA A 138 6.83 -6.20 7.61
N LEU A 139 6.91 -5.43 6.52
CA LEU A 139 6.48 -4.03 6.48
C LEU A 139 4.94 -3.89 6.50
N GLY A 140 4.23 -4.94 6.08
CA GLY A 140 2.80 -4.90 5.81
C GLY A 140 2.45 -3.97 4.64
N VAL A 141 3.19 -4.11 3.54
CA VAL A 141 2.96 -3.41 2.26
C VAL A 141 2.83 -4.43 1.11
N PRO A 142 2.13 -4.11 0.01
CA PRO A 142 2.04 -4.99 -1.14
C PRO A 142 3.42 -5.29 -1.75
N TYR A 143 3.60 -6.54 -2.16
CA TYR A 143 4.79 -6.98 -2.88
C TYR A 143 4.66 -6.68 -4.39
N ASP A 144 5.68 -6.04 -4.97
CA ASP A 144 5.77 -5.76 -6.41
C ASP A 144 6.72 -6.74 -7.12
N GLU A 145 6.16 -7.61 -7.95
CA GLU A 145 6.91 -8.60 -8.75
C GLU A 145 7.79 -7.97 -9.84
N SER A 146 7.58 -6.70 -10.19
CA SER A 146 8.34 -6.02 -11.25
C SER A 146 9.77 -5.66 -10.85
N CYS A 147 10.12 -5.82 -9.57
CA CYS A 147 11.35 -5.34 -8.97
C CYS A 147 12.47 -6.38 -8.82
N ILE A 148 12.30 -7.61 -9.31
CA ILE A 148 13.24 -8.72 -9.01
C ILE A 148 14.33 -8.96 -10.06
N THR A 149 14.24 -8.34 -11.23
CA THR A 149 15.14 -8.66 -12.35
C THR A 149 16.53 -8.01 -12.21
N PRO A 150 17.61 -8.61 -12.75
CA PRO A 150 18.93 -8.00 -12.80
C PRO A 150 18.97 -6.64 -13.48
N GLU A 151 18.08 -6.40 -14.45
CA GLU A 151 17.99 -5.10 -15.12
C GLU A 151 17.15 -4.07 -14.37
N ARG A 152 16.59 -4.36 -13.19
CA ARG A 152 15.83 -3.35 -12.43
C ARG A 152 16.69 -2.11 -12.21
N MET A 153 16.10 -0.96 -12.53
CA MET A 153 16.71 0.36 -12.34
C MET A 153 15.80 1.22 -11.49
N LEU A 154 16.41 2.11 -10.72
CA LEU A 154 15.73 3.07 -9.87
C LEU A 154 16.18 4.46 -10.27
N PHE A 155 15.22 5.37 -10.44
CA PHE A 155 15.55 6.75 -10.68
C PHE A 155 16.14 7.36 -9.42
N ILE A 156 17.24 8.09 -9.61
CA ILE A 156 17.92 8.85 -8.56
C ILE A 156 17.18 10.18 -8.41
N THR A 157 16.98 10.62 -7.18
CA THR A 157 16.35 11.91 -6.88
C THR A 157 17.34 12.90 -6.25
N ASP A 158 16.84 14.06 -5.82
CA ASP A 158 17.63 15.11 -5.22
C ASP A 158 18.01 14.81 -3.76
N LYS A 159 19.02 15.50 -3.24
CA LYS A 159 19.53 15.27 -1.88
C LYS A 159 18.46 15.40 -0.79
N ALA A 160 17.47 16.29 -0.95
CA ALA A 160 16.43 16.49 0.07
C ALA A 160 15.41 15.35 0.11
N SER A 161 15.41 14.47 -0.89
CA SER A 161 14.56 13.28 -0.94
C SER A 161 15.18 12.07 -0.21
N GLU A 162 16.47 12.12 0.14
CA GLU A 162 17.14 11.09 0.93
C GLU A 162 16.81 11.22 2.42
N ILE A 163 16.24 10.16 3.00
CA ILE A 163 15.74 10.12 4.38
C ILE A 163 16.79 9.49 5.31
N TYR A 164 17.47 8.46 4.83
CA TYR A 164 18.47 7.72 5.58
C TYR A 164 19.46 7.05 4.64
N ARG A 165 20.72 6.99 5.05
CA ARG A 165 21.76 6.23 4.36
C ARG A 165 22.74 5.63 5.37
N SER A 166 22.94 4.32 5.28
CA SER A 166 23.97 3.58 6.01
C SER A 166 25.34 3.77 5.35
N PRO A 167 26.46 3.82 6.12
CA PRO A 167 27.81 3.78 5.56
C PRO A 167 28.09 2.50 4.74
N HIS A 168 27.30 1.44 4.99
CA HIS A 168 27.42 0.14 4.30
C HIS A 168 26.65 0.08 2.97
N TRP A 169 26.00 1.18 2.54
CA TRP A 169 25.24 1.23 1.30
C TRP A 169 26.17 1.21 0.08
N TYR A 170 25.98 0.23 -0.82
CA TYR A 170 26.93 -0.11 -1.91
C TYR A 170 28.35 -0.46 -1.45
N GLU A 171 28.55 -0.79 -0.17
CA GLU A 171 29.85 -1.27 0.31
C GLU A 171 30.22 -2.60 -0.34
N VAL A 172 31.50 -2.74 -0.68
CA VAL A 172 32.08 -4.01 -1.10
C VAL A 172 32.29 -4.87 0.15
N LEU A 173 31.50 -5.94 0.26
CA LEU A 173 31.58 -6.86 1.39
C LEU A 173 32.97 -7.53 1.49
N PRO A 174 33.45 -7.84 2.71
CA PRO A 174 34.68 -8.59 2.90
C PRO A 174 34.66 -9.93 2.16
N GLN A 175 35.83 -10.39 1.70
CA GLN A 175 35.95 -11.59 0.86
C GLN A 175 35.39 -12.86 1.55
N GLU A 176 35.53 -12.98 2.87
CA GLU A 176 34.99 -14.12 3.63
C GLU A 176 33.46 -14.12 3.66
N GLU A 177 32.84 -12.96 3.84
CA GLU A 177 31.38 -12.81 3.78
C GLU A 177 30.85 -13.08 2.36
N LEU A 178 31.56 -12.60 1.33
CA LEU A 178 31.23 -12.90 -0.07
C LEU A 178 31.28 -14.41 -0.35
N LYS A 179 32.31 -15.12 0.12
CA LYS A 179 32.41 -16.58 -0.02
C LYS A 179 31.23 -17.27 0.64
N LYS A 180 30.91 -16.90 1.89
CA LYS A 180 29.78 -17.47 2.65
C LYS A 180 28.45 -17.30 1.92
N ARG A 181 28.17 -16.09 1.43
CA ARG A 181 26.93 -15.79 0.70
C ARG A 181 26.81 -16.55 -0.61
N ARG A 182 27.90 -16.62 -1.39
CA ARG A 182 27.94 -17.38 -2.64
C ARG A 182 27.77 -18.87 -2.39
N GLN A 183 28.42 -19.41 -1.36
CA GLN A 183 28.29 -20.81 -0.99
C GLN A 183 26.85 -21.15 -0.62
N ALA A 184 26.17 -20.31 0.17
CA ALA A 184 24.77 -20.53 0.53
C ALA A 184 23.83 -20.62 -0.69
N TYR A 185 24.11 -19.89 -1.77
CA TYR A 185 23.38 -20.07 -3.03
C TYR A 185 23.76 -21.37 -3.75
N LEU A 186 25.04 -21.72 -3.81
CA LEU A 186 25.51 -22.95 -4.44
C LEU A 186 24.93 -24.19 -3.77
N ASP A 187 24.84 -24.20 -2.44
CA ASP A 187 24.24 -25.28 -1.65
C ASP A 187 22.76 -25.48 -1.97
N ARG A 188 22.08 -24.43 -2.43
CA ARG A 188 20.69 -24.46 -2.91
C ARG A 188 20.54 -24.82 -4.39
N GLY A 189 21.65 -25.10 -5.10
CA GLY A 189 21.65 -25.35 -6.54
C GLY A 189 21.53 -24.09 -7.40
N LEU A 190 21.71 -22.90 -6.83
CA LEU A 190 21.65 -21.62 -7.54
C LEU A 190 23.03 -21.26 -8.14
N THR A 191 23.06 -20.18 -8.91
CA THR A 191 24.30 -19.51 -9.31
C THR A 191 24.81 -18.59 -8.18
N ILE A 192 26.04 -18.10 -8.28
CA ILE A 192 26.66 -17.28 -7.22
C ILE A 192 25.96 -15.93 -6.98
N ASP A 193 25.08 -15.51 -7.88
CA ASP A 193 24.22 -14.33 -7.78
C ASP A 193 22.74 -14.68 -7.57
N GLY A 194 22.45 -15.92 -7.17
CA GLY A 194 21.12 -16.37 -6.72
C GLY A 194 20.13 -16.69 -7.84
N ARG A 195 20.55 -16.71 -9.11
CA ARG A 195 19.69 -17.09 -10.24
C ARG A 195 19.58 -18.60 -10.40
N GLN A 196 18.42 -19.06 -10.85
CA GLN A 196 18.17 -20.46 -11.16
C GLN A 196 19.05 -20.93 -12.33
N ARG A 197 19.58 -22.15 -12.21
CA ARG A 197 20.25 -22.83 -13.32
C ARG A 197 19.18 -23.51 -14.19
N GLN A 198 19.38 -23.50 -15.50
CA GLN A 198 18.46 -24.20 -16.41
C GLN A 198 18.38 -25.69 -16.04
N GLY A 199 17.15 -26.21 -15.90
CA GLY A 199 16.90 -27.62 -15.62
C GLY A 199 17.09 -28.06 -14.16
N THR A 200 17.24 -27.13 -13.20
CA THR A 200 17.38 -27.47 -11.78
C THR A 200 16.23 -26.88 -10.96
N GLN A 201 15.57 -27.68 -10.11
CA GLN A 201 14.68 -27.15 -9.08
C GLN A 201 15.54 -26.75 -7.86
N PRO A 202 15.61 -25.46 -7.50
CA PRO A 202 16.38 -25.03 -6.34
C PRO A 202 15.71 -25.51 -5.05
N GLN A 203 16.52 -25.81 -4.05
CA GLN A 203 16.01 -26.17 -2.72
C GLN A 203 15.25 -24.97 -2.12
N PRO A 204 14.04 -25.17 -1.55
CA PRO A 204 13.29 -24.11 -0.93
C PRO A 204 14.07 -23.50 0.23
N PHE A 205 14.04 -22.19 0.37
CA PHE A 205 14.68 -21.53 1.51
C PHE A 205 13.85 -21.81 2.77
N ASN A 206 14.41 -22.52 3.74
CA ASN A 206 13.74 -22.79 5.00
C ASN A 206 14.06 -21.67 6.01
N ILE A 207 13.10 -20.79 6.27
CA ILE A 207 13.23 -19.62 7.16
C ILE A 207 13.55 -20.06 8.61
N GLN A 208 13.19 -21.28 9.01
CA GLN A 208 13.33 -21.78 10.38
C GLN A 208 14.78 -21.98 10.87
N HIS A 209 15.77 -22.08 9.99
CA HIS A 209 17.17 -22.36 10.37
C HIS A 209 18.11 -21.15 10.37
N SER A 210 17.60 -19.94 10.12
CA SER A 210 18.43 -18.72 10.08
C SER A 210 18.55 -18.06 11.46
N THR A 211 18.94 -18.82 12.48
CA THR A 211 19.50 -18.25 13.71
C THR A 211 20.91 -17.77 13.41
N PHE A 212 21.06 -16.49 13.04
CA PHE A 212 22.38 -15.88 13.05
C PHE A 212 22.83 -15.70 14.51
N ASN A 213 23.87 -16.43 14.87
CA ASN A 213 24.68 -16.14 16.06
C ASN A 213 25.33 -14.76 15.89
N THR A 214 24.66 -13.72 16.35
CA THR A 214 25.28 -12.41 16.57
C THR A 214 26.01 -12.42 17.92
N GLN A 215 26.97 -13.34 18.07
CA GLN A 215 27.95 -13.31 19.15
C GLN A 215 29.34 -13.36 18.52
N GLN A 216 29.73 -12.25 17.87
CA GLN A 216 31.13 -11.82 17.72
C GLN A 216 31.18 -10.50 16.91
N ASN A 217 30.61 -9.43 17.48
CA ASN A 217 31.26 -8.13 17.67
C ASN A 217 30.24 -7.17 18.29
N VAL A 218 29.96 -7.38 19.58
CA VAL A 218 29.25 -6.38 20.38
C VAL A 218 30.33 -5.56 21.06
N GLN A 219 30.64 -4.41 20.48
CA GLN A 219 31.24 -3.30 21.21
C GLN A 219 30.94 -1.97 20.49
N ASP A 220 30.14 -1.15 21.18
CA ASP A 220 29.99 0.30 21.08
C ASP A 220 29.47 0.95 19.79
N HIS A 221 28.14 0.89 19.60
CA HIS A 221 27.38 1.96 18.95
C HIS A 221 26.28 2.51 19.87
N ARG A 222 26.71 2.99 21.04
CA ARG A 222 25.96 4.01 21.78
C ARG A 222 26.11 5.31 20.99
N LEU A 223 24.99 5.88 20.55
CA LEU A 223 24.95 7.22 19.94
C LEU A 223 25.76 8.19 20.81
N PRO A 224 26.79 8.88 20.28
CA PRO A 224 27.45 9.94 21.02
C PRO A 224 26.46 11.09 21.15
N GLY A 225 25.93 11.27 22.37
CA GLY A 225 25.25 12.48 22.77
C GLY A 225 26.24 13.63 22.78
N SER A 226 25.98 14.67 22.00
CA SER A 226 26.63 15.96 22.19
C SER A 226 25.82 16.77 23.20
N ASP A 227 26.46 17.02 24.34
CA ASP A 227 26.03 17.91 25.41
C ASP A 227 25.83 19.35 24.92
N SER A 228 24.68 19.95 25.27
CA SER A 228 24.65 21.31 25.84
C SER A 228 23.26 21.68 26.39
N HIS A 229 23.19 21.66 27.73
CA HIS A 229 22.41 22.50 28.66
C HIS A 229 20.97 22.18 29.09
N HIS A 230 20.93 21.69 30.34
CA HIS A 230 20.06 21.98 31.50
C HIS A 230 18.53 21.97 31.39
N ALA A 231 17.97 20.97 32.07
CA ALA A 231 16.64 20.99 32.67
C ALA A 231 16.52 22.06 33.76
N VAL A 232 15.39 22.77 33.79
CA VAL A 232 14.81 23.34 35.02
C VAL A 232 13.29 23.08 35.02
N SER A 233 12.81 22.72 36.20
CA SER A 233 11.49 22.27 36.59
C SER A 233 10.49 23.43 36.81
N SER A 234 9.21 23.15 36.51
CA SER A 234 7.95 23.60 37.15
C SER A 234 7.82 25.03 37.73
N GLY A 235 6.86 25.81 37.22
CA GLY A 235 6.32 27.00 37.89
C GLY A 235 5.26 27.75 37.07
N SER A 236 4.04 27.83 37.58
CA SER A 236 2.81 28.38 36.98
C SER A 236 2.79 29.90 36.72
N ALA A 237 2.02 30.35 35.71
CA ALA A 237 0.80 31.19 35.85
C ALA A 237 0.45 32.08 34.61
N ILE A 238 -0.72 31.79 34.01
CA ILE A 238 -1.84 32.69 33.63
C ILE A 238 -1.61 33.95 32.73
N GLN A 239 -2.05 33.81 31.46
CA GLN A 239 -2.91 34.69 30.60
C GLN A 239 -2.51 36.15 30.21
N PRO A 240 -3.19 36.78 29.21
CA PRO A 240 -3.96 36.28 28.06
C PRO A 240 -3.54 36.88 26.69
N ALA A 241 -4.14 36.36 25.62
CA ALA A 241 -4.03 36.85 24.24
C ALA A 241 -4.96 38.05 23.92
N GLN A 242 -4.75 38.61 22.72
CA GLN A 242 -5.63 39.41 21.82
C GLN A 242 -5.12 40.85 21.52
N PRO A 243 -5.55 41.52 20.43
CA PRO A 243 -5.88 41.05 19.06
C PRO A 243 -5.36 42.03 17.95
N SER A 244 -5.83 41.80 16.71
CA SER A 244 -6.03 42.73 15.57
C SER A 244 -5.33 42.26 14.28
N ASP A 245 -5.88 42.38 13.08
CA ASP A 245 -7.25 42.63 12.61
C ASP A 245 -7.25 42.25 11.12
N SER A 246 -8.36 41.68 10.66
CA SER A 246 -8.59 41.26 9.29
C SER A 246 -9.05 42.44 8.44
N ASN A 247 -8.58 42.55 7.19
CA ASN A 247 -9.33 43.24 6.13
C ASN A 247 -9.29 42.42 4.85
N ALA A 248 -10.36 41.67 4.63
CA ALA A 248 -10.74 41.12 3.33
C ALA A 248 -11.97 41.91 2.85
N ALA A 249 -11.79 42.74 1.83
CA ALA A 249 -12.88 43.31 1.06
C ALA A 249 -12.82 42.76 -0.36
N HIS A 250 -13.98 42.29 -0.83
CA HIS A 250 -14.30 41.83 -2.18
C HIS A 250 -13.87 40.42 -2.61
N ALA A 251 -14.75 39.45 -2.30
CA ALA A 251 -15.29 38.55 -3.32
C ALA A 251 -16.68 38.10 -2.87
N ALA A 252 -17.69 38.90 -3.20
CA ALA A 252 -19.08 38.50 -3.04
C ALA A 252 -19.48 37.54 -4.17
N HIS A 253 -20.36 36.61 -3.80
CA HIS A 253 -21.37 35.97 -4.67
C HIS A 253 -21.03 34.63 -5.30
N LEU A 254 -21.04 33.56 -4.51
CA LEU A 254 -21.72 32.30 -4.83
C LEU A 254 -22.14 31.61 -3.52
N SER A 255 -23.44 31.59 -3.21
CA SER A 255 -24.00 30.87 -2.06
C SER A 255 -23.92 29.35 -2.26
N PRO A 256 -23.55 28.56 -1.24
CA PRO A 256 -24.02 27.19 -1.06
C PRO A 256 -25.19 27.20 -0.07
N ALA A 257 -26.28 26.57 -0.51
CA ALA A 257 -27.47 26.35 0.30
C ALA A 257 -27.17 25.39 1.47
N GLY A 258 -27.73 25.70 2.65
CA GLY A 258 -28.05 24.71 3.69
C GLY A 258 -27.03 24.53 4.82
N ALA A 259 -26.79 25.57 5.63
CA ALA A 259 -26.31 25.37 7.00
C ALA A 259 -27.53 25.16 7.92
N TYR A 260 -27.57 24.03 8.64
CA TYR A 260 -28.46 23.88 9.79
C TYR A 260 -27.86 24.64 10.99
N GLN A 261 -28.71 25.45 11.62
CA GLN A 261 -28.44 26.18 12.86
C GLN A 261 -28.35 25.22 14.05
N ASP A 262 -27.60 25.63 15.08
CA ASP A 262 -27.40 25.02 16.40
C ASP A 262 -28.47 23.99 16.82
N ALA A 263 -28.25 22.73 16.45
CA ALA A 263 -28.96 21.60 17.00
C ALA A 263 -28.06 20.95 18.06
N VAL A 264 -28.57 20.80 19.28
CA VAL A 264 -27.98 19.91 20.29
C VAL A 264 -27.79 18.55 19.60
N ALA A 265 -26.55 18.09 19.43
CA ALA A 265 -26.28 16.84 18.72
C ALA A 265 -26.97 15.68 19.45
N VAL A 266 -27.97 15.06 18.79
CA VAL A 266 -28.70 13.90 19.32
C VAL A 266 -28.18 12.63 18.65
N ALA A 267 -27.99 11.57 19.44
CA ALA A 267 -27.67 10.25 18.90
C ALA A 267 -28.83 9.74 18.03
N THR A 268 -28.64 9.73 16.71
CA THR A 268 -29.65 9.20 15.78
C THR A 268 -29.67 7.67 15.81
N GLY A 269 -30.81 7.05 15.44
CA GLY A 269 -30.91 5.59 15.32
C GLY A 269 -29.88 4.99 14.35
N LYS A 270 -29.55 5.72 13.28
CA LYS A 270 -28.46 5.38 12.37
C LYS A 270 -27.11 5.31 13.10
N ASN A 271 -26.78 6.32 13.90
CA ASN A 271 -25.48 6.40 14.57
C ASN A 271 -25.33 5.33 15.66
N LEU A 272 -26.42 5.02 16.37
CA LEU A 272 -26.45 3.93 17.33
C LEU A 272 -26.22 2.57 16.66
N ALA A 273 -26.88 2.33 15.51
CA ALA A 273 -26.69 1.12 14.73
C ALA A 273 -25.27 1.03 14.16
N ALA A 274 -24.73 2.14 13.65
CA ALA A 274 -23.35 2.21 13.16
C ALA A 274 -22.35 1.88 14.27
N PHE A 275 -22.52 2.45 15.46
CA PHE A 275 -21.65 2.19 16.61
C PHE A 275 -21.63 0.70 16.98
N ASP A 276 -22.79 0.02 17.00
CA ASP A 276 -22.85 -1.41 17.29
C ASP A 276 -22.20 -2.27 16.19
N LEU A 277 -22.35 -1.89 14.92
CA LEU A 277 -21.69 -2.58 13.81
C LEU A 277 -20.16 -2.40 13.86
N PHE A 278 -19.67 -1.20 14.19
CA PHE A 278 -18.23 -0.97 14.36
C PHE A 278 -17.67 -1.64 15.62
N ARG A 279 -18.44 -1.73 16.70
CA ARG A 279 -18.11 -2.57 17.86
C ARG A 279 -17.92 -4.03 17.46
N ASN A 280 -18.82 -4.56 16.64
CA ASN A 280 -18.70 -5.93 16.15
C ASN A 280 -17.48 -6.10 15.23
N ALA A 281 -17.22 -5.14 14.34
CA ALA A 281 -16.05 -5.13 13.45
C ALA A 281 -14.73 -5.02 14.21
N ALA A 282 -14.73 -4.34 15.36
CA ALA A 282 -13.59 -4.27 16.29
C ALA A 282 -13.40 -5.55 17.13
N GLY A 283 -14.21 -6.60 16.92
CA GLY A 283 -14.15 -7.85 17.68
C GLY A 283 -14.74 -7.75 19.10
N LEU A 284 -15.52 -6.71 19.39
CA LEU A 284 -16.07 -6.42 20.72
C LEU A 284 -17.56 -6.79 20.84
N LYS A 285 -18.05 -7.71 20.00
CA LYS A 285 -19.48 -8.11 19.98
C LYS A 285 -19.97 -8.62 21.33
N ASP A 286 -19.16 -9.46 21.98
CA ASP A 286 -19.48 -10.15 23.24
C ASP A 286 -18.69 -9.58 24.42
N VAL A 287 -18.06 -8.42 24.25
CA VAL A 287 -17.27 -7.73 25.28
C VAL A 287 -18.13 -6.65 25.93
N ASP A 288 -18.15 -6.61 27.26
CA ASP A 288 -18.73 -5.48 27.97
C ASP A 288 -17.79 -4.26 27.89
N ILE A 289 -18.13 -3.36 26.96
CA ILE A 289 -17.40 -2.11 26.73
C ILE A 289 -17.47 -1.16 27.93
N ASN A 290 -18.33 -1.39 28.92
CA ASN A 290 -18.44 -0.59 30.15
C ASN A 290 -17.59 -1.10 31.32
N THR A 291 -16.80 -2.15 31.14
CA THR A 291 -15.93 -2.67 32.21
C THR A 291 -14.81 -1.68 32.55
N PRO A 292 -14.72 -1.18 33.80
CA PRO A 292 -13.63 -0.29 34.21
C PRO A 292 -12.25 -0.90 33.95
N GLY A 293 -11.34 -0.11 33.37
CA GLY A 293 -10.01 -0.58 32.93
C GLY A 293 -9.92 -0.94 31.45
N SER A 294 -11.03 -1.25 30.76
CA SER A 294 -11.04 -1.56 29.32
C SER A 294 -11.87 -0.60 28.46
N ARG A 295 -12.62 0.32 29.08
CA ARG A 295 -13.52 1.30 28.40
C ARG A 295 -12.79 2.21 27.41
N HIS A 296 -11.62 2.72 27.80
CA HIS A 296 -10.78 3.59 26.94
C HIS A 296 -10.35 2.85 25.67
N SER A 297 -9.75 1.67 25.84
CA SER A 297 -9.30 0.83 24.72
C SER A 297 -10.46 0.36 23.85
N SER A 298 -11.62 0.04 24.45
CA SER A 298 -12.83 -0.34 23.72
C SER A 298 -13.33 0.78 22.83
N LEU A 299 -13.45 2.01 23.36
CA LEU A 299 -13.89 3.15 22.57
C LEU A 299 -12.88 3.51 21.47
N LEU A 300 -11.58 3.47 21.77
CA LEU A 300 -10.52 3.69 20.79
C LEU A 300 -10.57 2.66 19.65
N ALA A 301 -10.80 1.38 19.96
CA ALA A 301 -10.93 0.32 18.95
C ALA A 301 -12.15 0.54 18.04
N ILE A 302 -13.30 0.97 18.59
CA ILE A 302 -14.51 1.28 17.83
C ILE A 302 -14.29 2.47 16.88
N MET A 303 -13.64 3.54 17.37
CA MET A 303 -13.30 4.69 16.52
C MET A 303 -12.29 4.32 15.43
N SER A 304 -11.29 3.49 15.77
CA SER A 304 -10.27 3.00 14.82
C SER A 304 -10.87 2.07 13.75
N ALA A 305 -11.93 1.32 14.10
CA ALA A 305 -12.67 0.51 13.14
C ALA A 305 -13.47 1.34 12.12
N GLY A 306 -13.66 2.64 12.37
CA GLY A 306 -14.25 3.58 11.42
C GLY A 306 -15.49 4.32 11.90
N ALA A 307 -15.89 4.19 13.17
CA ALA A 307 -17.07 4.90 13.69
C ALA A 307 -16.96 6.44 13.54
N SER A 308 -15.77 7.00 13.72
CA SER A 308 -15.52 8.44 13.57
C SER A 308 -15.53 8.95 12.12
N ARG A 309 -15.58 8.05 11.13
CA ARG A 309 -15.67 8.41 9.71
C ARG A 309 -17.12 8.59 9.24
N VAL A 310 -18.08 8.03 9.97
CA VAL A 310 -19.49 7.93 9.54
C VAL A 310 -20.43 8.84 10.33
N MET A 311 -19.94 9.44 11.41
CA MET A 311 -20.66 10.43 12.21
C MET A 311 -19.68 11.50 12.70
N PRO A 312 -20.10 12.76 12.85
CA PRO A 312 -19.28 13.84 13.37
C PRO A 312 -19.01 13.69 14.88
N GLU A 313 -18.05 14.48 15.39
CA GLU A 313 -17.57 14.41 16.77
C GLU A 313 -18.70 14.52 17.81
N ASP A 314 -19.60 15.49 17.65
CA ASP A 314 -20.68 15.73 18.61
C ASP A 314 -21.74 14.62 18.59
N GLU A 315 -22.00 14.02 17.43
CA GLU A 315 -22.89 12.87 17.32
C GLU A 315 -22.27 11.62 17.94
N LEU A 316 -20.95 11.43 17.82
CA LEU A 316 -20.26 10.35 18.52
C LEU A 316 -20.30 10.54 20.03
N LYS A 317 -20.09 11.77 20.54
CA LYS A 317 -20.23 12.07 21.98
C LYS A 317 -21.62 11.72 22.49
N ALA A 318 -22.67 12.04 21.73
CA ALA A 318 -24.04 11.69 22.08
C ALA A 318 -24.28 10.17 22.12
N VAL A 319 -23.73 9.43 21.14
CA VAL A 319 -23.80 7.96 21.12
C VAL A 319 -23.06 7.34 22.30
N VAL A 320 -21.86 7.85 22.62
CA VAL A 320 -21.05 7.37 23.75
C VAL A 320 -21.75 7.67 25.08
N ALA A 321 -22.46 8.79 25.21
CA ALA A 321 -23.28 9.07 26.38
C ALA A 321 -24.39 8.02 26.61
N GLN A 322 -24.90 7.41 25.55
CA GLN A 322 -25.93 6.36 25.66
C GLN A 322 -25.33 4.95 25.82
N LYS A 323 -24.27 4.62 25.07
CA LYS A 323 -23.65 3.28 25.05
C LYS A 323 -22.65 3.07 26.18
N MET A 324 -22.05 4.16 26.67
CA MET A 324 -21.01 4.15 27.71
C MET A 324 -21.24 5.26 28.76
N PRO A 325 -22.40 5.27 29.46
CA PRO A 325 -22.87 6.43 30.22
C PRO A 325 -21.90 6.87 31.32
N ALA A 326 -21.33 5.94 32.07
CA ALA A 326 -20.37 6.28 33.12
C ALA A 326 -19.05 6.85 32.56
N PHE A 327 -18.55 6.31 31.44
CA PHE A 327 -17.29 6.77 30.84
C PHE A 327 -17.46 8.13 30.14
N SER A 328 -18.62 8.39 29.53
CA SER A 328 -18.90 9.66 28.83
C SER A 328 -18.78 10.92 29.70
N GLN A 329 -18.96 10.77 31.01
CA GLN A 329 -18.84 11.87 31.98
C GLN A 329 -17.38 12.13 32.39
N GLU A 330 -16.46 11.20 32.07
CA GLU A 330 -15.05 11.33 32.42
C GLU A 330 -14.32 12.23 31.43
N ARG A 331 -13.43 13.09 31.95
CA ARG A 331 -12.59 13.97 31.12
C ARG A 331 -11.76 13.17 30.11
N ASP A 332 -11.28 11.98 30.51
CA ASP A 332 -10.49 11.09 29.66
C ASP A 332 -11.27 10.68 28.40
N CYS A 333 -12.57 10.38 28.51
CA CYS A 333 -13.41 10.02 27.37
C CYS A 333 -13.57 11.20 26.39
N GLN A 334 -13.85 12.40 26.92
CA GLN A 334 -14.01 13.60 26.10
C GLN A 334 -12.71 13.97 25.38
N GLN A 335 -11.58 13.89 26.08
CA GLN A 335 -10.25 14.15 25.51
C GLN A 335 -9.87 13.12 24.45
N LEU A 336 -10.14 11.83 24.71
CA LEU A 336 -9.90 10.75 23.76
C LEU A 336 -10.66 10.97 22.45
N ILE A 337 -11.95 11.31 22.52
CA ILE A 337 -12.76 11.60 21.33
C ILE A 337 -12.19 12.81 20.58
N HIS A 338 -11.97 13.93 21.28
CA HIS A 338 -11.45 15.15 20.67
C HIS A 338 -10.08 14.94 19.99
N ASP A 339 -9.12 14.31 20.68
CA ASP A 339 -7.79 14.05 20.14
C ASP A 339 -7.83 13.11 18.94
N PHE A 340 -8.78 12.17 18.92
CA PHE A 340 -8.99 11.28 17.79
C PHE A 340 -9.52 12.05 16.56
N TYR A 341 -10.51 12.92 16.73
CA TYR A 341 -11.02 13.73 15.61
C TYR A 341 -10.02 14.78 15.13
N ALA A 342 -9.25 15.41 16.02
CA ALA A 342 -8.19 16.33 15.65
C ALA A 342 -7.09 15.67 14.79
N LYS A 343 -6.81 14.38 15.02
CA LYS A 343 -5.80 13.61 14.27
C LYS A 343 -6.35 12.88 13.04
N TYR A 344 -7.60 12.39 13.10
CA TYR A 344 -8.15 11.43 12.13
C TYR A 344 -9.53 11.81 11.56
N GLY A 345 -10.16 12.89 12.04
CA GLY A 345 -11.52 13.33 11.69
C GLY A 345 -11.67 14.01 10.33
N ASP A 346 -10.66 13.91 9.45
CA ASP A 346 -10.70 14.48 8.11
C ASP A 346 -11.69 13.72 7.21
N SER A 347 -12.89 14.28 7.05
CA SER A 347 -13.97 13.74 6.23
C SER A 347 -13.72 13.82 4.72
N SER A 348 -12.65 14.50 4.27
CA SER A 348 -12.28 14.60 2.86
C SER A 348 -11.55 13.35 2.33
N LYS A 349 -11.06 12.48 3.22
CA LYS A 349 -10.41 11.22 2.83
C LYS A 349 -11.45 10.16 2.45
N PRO A 350 -11.24 9.40 1.37
CA PRO A 350 -12.18 8.36 0.96
C PRO A 350 -12.32 7.27 2.04
N MET A 351 -13.55 6.81 2.26
CA MET A 351 -13.85 5.72 3.19
C MET A 351 -13.42 4.37 2.58
N SER A 352 -12.94 3.46 3.42
CA SER A 352 -12.65 2.09 2.97
C SER A 352 -13.95 1.36 2.58
N GLN A 353 -13.85 0.35 1.70
CA GLN A 353 -15.02 -0.45 1.31
C GLN A 353 -15.71 -1.13 2.51
N ALA A 354 -14.98 -1.45 3.57
CA ALA A 354 -15.55 -1.99 4.81
C ALA A 354 -16.39 -0.94 5.55
N VAL A 355 -15.88 0.28 5.70
CA VAL A 355 -16.59 1.40 6.32
C VAL A 355 -17.82 1.79 5.50
N ILE A 356 -17.71 1.82 4.17
CA ILE A 356 -18.86 2.08 3.26
C ILE A 356 -19.94 1.03 3.44
N ARG A 357 -19.58 -0.27 3.46
CA ARG A 357 -20.55 -1.36 3.66
C ARG A 357 -21.24 -1.27 5.03
N ILE A 358 -20.48 -1.01 6.09
CA ILE A 358 -21.03 -0.87 7.44
C ILE A 358 -21.96 0.35 7.54
N ASN A 359 -21.59 1.49 6.96
CA ASN A 359 -22.44 2.68 6.94
C ASN A 359 -23.74 2.42 6.16
N ALA A 360 -23.66 1.79 4.98
CA ALA A 360 -24.85 1.40 4.21
C ALA A 360 -25.75 0.42 4.96
N GLN A 361 -25.17 -0.50 5.74
CA GLN A 361 -25.94 -1.40 6.61
C GLN A 361 -26.60 -0.65 7.76
N ALA A 362 -25.92 0.30 8.40
CA ALA A 362 -26.48 1.13 9.46
C ALA A 362 -27.67 1.98 8.96
N GLU A 363 -27.56 2.54 7.75
CA GLU A 363 -28.65 3.28 7.09
C GLU A 363 -29.88 2.38 6.86
N ARG A 364 -29.68 1.16 6.35
CA ARG A 364 -30.77 0.19 6.15
C ARG A 364 -31.44 -0.25 7.45
N SER A 365 -30.65 -0.45 8.52
CA SER A 365 -31.19 -0.79 9.84
C SER A 365 -32.03 0.36 10.41
N SER A 366 -31.58 1.62 10.26
CA SER A 366 -32.34 2.79 10.70
C SER A 366 -33.64 3.01 9.92
N GLN A 367 -33.71 2.56 8.66
CA GLN A 367 -34.93 2.60 7.84
C GLN A 367 -35.95 1.55 8.25
N LYS A 368 -35.53 0.37 8.75
CA LYS A 368 -36.48 -0.63 9.28
C LYS A 368 -37.24 -0.10 10.50
N ASP A 369 -36.58 0.68 11.35
CA ASP A 369 -37.23 1.35 12.50
C ASP A 369 -38.12 2.52 12.07
N ALA A 370 -37.82 3.20 10.95
CA ALA A 370 -38.67 4.24 10.37
C ALA A 370 -39.92 3.69 9.66
N VAL A 371 -39.86 2.46 9.12
CA VAL A 371 -40.98 1.79 8.44
C VAL A 371 -41.95 1.14 9.45
N ALA A 372 -41.53 0.91 10.70
CA ALA A 372 -42.43 0.49 11.79
C ALA A 372 -43.42 1.60 12.24
N LEU A 373 -43.18 2.87 11.90
CA LEU A 373 -44.06 4.02 12.16
C LEU A 373 -44.91 4.44 10.95
N LYS A 374 -44.89 3.66 9.86
CA LYS A 374 -45.78 3.81 8.70
C LYS A 374 -46.39 2.46 8.30
N ALA A 375 -46.94 1.76 9.27
CA ALA A 375 -47.90 0.69 9.00
C ALA A 375 -49.30 1.30 8.88
N GLU A 376 -49.61 1.94 7.74
CA GLU A 376 -50.97 2.00 7.17
C GLU A 376 -50.86 2.26 5.66
N SER A 377 -50.66 1.18 4.88
CA SER A 377 -51.47 0.86 3.71
C SER A 377 -50.76 -0.12 2.77
N SER A 378 -51.45 -1.22 2.50
CA SER A 378 -51.25 -2.21 1.44
C SER A 378 -50.25 -3.33 1.68
N GLU A 379 -50.86 -4.48 1.91
CA GLU A 379 -50.35 -5.84 1.93
C GLU A 379 -49.43 -6.17 0.75
N GLY A 380 -48.42 -6.99 1.06
CA GLY A 380 -47.49 -7.58 0.12
C GLY A 380 -46.43 -8.35 0.88
N GLY A 381 -46.85 -9.30 1.70
CA GLY A 381 -45.94 -10.23 2.37
C GLY A 381 -45.24 -11.10 1.33
N THR A 382 -43.92 -11.23 1.41
CA THR A 382 -43.26 -12.45 0.94
C THR A 382 -42.08 -12.73 1.85
N ASP A 383 -42.14 -13.92 2.42
CA ASP A 383 -41.17 -14.52 3.31
C ASP A 383 -39.77 -14.65 2.68
N ILE A 384 -38.81 -14.48 3.56
CA ILE A 384 -37.49 -15.12 3.63
C ILE A 384 -37.39 -16.45 2.84
N ASN A 385 -36.35 -16.52 1.98
CA ASN A 385 -35.84 -17.66 1.20
C ASN A 385 -36.48 -17.93 -0.18
N ALA A 386 -35.94 -17.30 -1.23
CA ALA A 386 -36.04 -17.81 -2.60
C ALA A 386 -34.82 -17.37 -3.44
N GLU A 387 -34.00 -18.37 -3.74
CA GLU A 387 -33.10 -18.65 -4.85
C GLU A 387 -32.55 -17.55 -5.80
N ASP A 388 -31.26 -17.78 -6.08
CA ASP A 388 -30.41 -17.41 -7.21
C ASP A 388 -31.11 -17.44 -8.58
N ASP A 389 -31.75 -16.33 -8.98
CA ASP A 389 -32.18 -16.16 -10.38
C ASP A 389 -31.05 -15.56 -11.21
N LYS A 390 -30.42 -16.41 -12.05
CA LYS A 390 -29.48 -16.03 -13.12
C LYS A 390 -30.17 -15.05 -14.07
N LEU A 391 -29.85 -13.76 -13.98
CA LEU A 391 -30.18 -12.79 -15.03
C LEU A 391 -29.43 -13.16 -16.33
N ALA A 392 -30.18 -13.51 -17.38
CA ALA A 392 -29.60 -13.76 -18.71
C ALA A 392 -28.94 -12.49 -19.27
N PRO A 393 -27.73 -12.58 -19.86
CA PRO A 393 -27.02 -11.42 -20.36
C PRO A 393 -27.76 -10.78 -21.55
N PRO A 394 -27.71 -9.44 -21.68
CA PRO A 394 -28.32 -8.75 -22.81
C PRO A 394 -27.66 -9.16 -24.13
N PRO A 395 -28.42 -9.20 -25.25
CA PRO A 395 -27.90 -9.57 -26.56
C PRO A 395 -26.80 -8.60 -27.03
N MET A 396 -25.87 -9.12 -27.84
CA MET A 396 -24.75 -8.34 -28.37
C MET A 396 -25.24 -7.15 -29.22
N PRO A 397 -24.56 -5.98 -29.15
CA PRO A 397 -24.89 -4.86 -30.03
C PRO A 397 -24.78 -5.24 -31.51
N GLU A 398 -25.82 -4.91 -32.29
CA GLU A 398 -25.87 -5.23 -33.73
C GLU A 398 -24.83 -4.47 -34.57
N HIS A 399 -24.32 -3.34 -34.05
CA HIS A 399 -23.31 -2.52 -34.71
C HIS A 399 -22.04 -2.45 -33.87
N LEU A 400 -20.99 -3.09 -34.38
CA LEU A 400 -19.66 -3.08 -33.77
C LEU A 400 -18.72 -2.12 -34.52
N PRO A 401 -17.72 -1.53 -33.85
CA PRO A 401 -16.67 -0.78 -34.54
C PRO A 401 -15.95 -1.67 -35.55
N LYS A 402 -15.63 -1.14 -36.74
CA LYS A 402 -15.05 -1.90 -37.87
C LYS A 402 -13.84 -2.76 -37.50
N LEU A 403 -13.01 -2.31 -36.57
CA LEU A 403 -11.84 -3.06 -36.10
C LEU A 403 -12.24 -4.29 -35.27
N VAL A 404 -13.25 -4.14 -34.41
CA VAL A 404 -13.80 -5.23 -33.58
C VAL A 404 -14.53 -6.24 -34.48
N GLU A 405 -15.32 -5.76 -35.44
CA GLU A 405 -16.00 -6.59 -36.42
C GLU A 405 -15.01 -7.42 -37.26
N LEU A 406 -13.91 -6.81 -37.70
CA LEU A 406 -12.84 -7.50 -38.44
C LEU A 406 -12.19 -8.61 -37.59
N LEU A 407 -11.91 -8.33 -36.32
CA LEU A 407 -11.29 -9.29 -35.40
C LEU A 407 -12.23 -10.46 -35.04
N LEU A 408 -13.55 -10.23 -35.03
CA LEU A 408 -14.56 -11.25 -34.74
C LEU A 408 -15.03 -12.03 -35.98
N SER A 409 -14.69 -11.58 -37.19
CA SER A 409 -15.16 -12.16 -38.46
C SER A 409 -14.78 -13.63 -38.66
N LYS A 410 -13.76 -14.13 -37.94
CA LYS A 410 -13.29 -15.52 -37.98
C LYS A 410 -13.54 -16.28 -36.68
N THR A 411 -14.17 -15.66 -35.70
CA THR A 411 -14.51 -16.29 -34.41
C THR A 411 -15.85 -17.01 -34.51
N PRO A 412 -15.98 -18.27 -34.05
CA PRO A 412 -17.27 -18.96 -33.98
C PRO A 412 -18.29 -18.17 -33.14
N ASP A 413 -19.56 -18.18 -33.52
CA ASP A 413 -20.60 -17.33 -32.93
C ASP A 413 -20.70 -17.45 -31.40
N VAL A 414 -20.55 -18.67 -30.87
CA VAL A 414 -20.55 -18.96 -29.42
C VAL A 414 -19.44 -18.26 -28.64
N TYR A 415 -18.32 -17.92 -29.30
CA TYR A 415 -17.15 -17.30 -28.66
C TYR A 415 -16.99 -15.82 -29.00
N LYS A 416 -17.78 -15.27 -29.93
CA LYS A 416 -17.71 -13.85 -30.31
C LYS A 416 -17.88 -12.90 -29.11
N PRO A 417 -18.83 -13.10 -28.17
CA PRO A 417 -18.96 -12.21 -27.01
C PRO A 417 -17.70 -12.18 -26.13
N ALA A 418 -17.10 -13.35 -25.91
CA ALA A 418 -15.91 -13.49 -25.06
C ALA A 418 -14.67 -12.86 -25.73
N VAL A 419 -14.51 -13.04 -27.04
CA VAL A 419 -13.40 -12.43 -27.80
C VAL A 419 -13.59 -10.92 -27.92
N ALA A 420 -14.83 -10.44 -28.15
CA ALA A 420 -15.14 -9.01 -28.23
C ALA A 420 -14.79 -8.28 -26.92
N HIS A 421 -15.07 -8.94 -25.79
CA HIS A 421 -14.76 -8.46 -24.46
C HIS A 421 -13.24 -8.34 -24.22
N ALA A 422 -12.46 -9.35 -24.63
CA ALA A 422 -11.01 -9.34 -24.45
C ALA A 422 -10.31 -8.20 -25.21
N ILE A 423 -10.87 -7.78 -26.35
CA ILE A 423 -10.32 -6.72 -27.19
C ILE A 423 -10.95 -5.35 -26.96
N PHE A 424 -12.11 -5.28 -26.29
CA PHE A 424 -12.85 -4.04 -26.03
C PHE A 424 -13.42 -4.03 -24.60
N PRO A 425 -12.61 -3.62 -23.60
CA PRO A 425 -12.96 -3.64 -22.18
C PRO A 425 -14.26 -2.92 -21.78
N PRO A 426 -14.77 -1.87 -22.49
CA PRO A 426 -16.07 -1.29 -22.17
C PRO A 426 -17.26 -2.24 -22.36
N LEU A 427 -17.13 -3.34 -23.13
CA LEU A 427 -18.15 -4.38 -23.21
C LEU A 427 -18.15 -5.29 -21.96
N ALA A 428 -17.27 -5.05 -20.98
CA ALA A 428 -17.11 -5.92 -19.83
C ALA A 428 -18.23 -5.92 -18.81
N THR A 429 -18.99 -4.84 -18.75
CA THR A 429 -20.22 -4.77 -17.97
C THR A 429 -21.30 -5.77 -18.43
N HIS A 430 -21.19 -6.34 -19.65
CA HIS A 430 -22.16 -7.29 -20.19
C HIS A 430 -21.97 -8.75 -19.74
N LEU A 431 -20.87 -9.10 -19.07
CA LEU A 431 -20.56 -10.47 -18.66
C LEU A 431 -20.58 -10.69 -17.13
N CYS A 432 -21.05 -9.71 -16.36
CA CYS A 432 -21.26 -9.86 -14.93
C CYS A 432 -22.17 -11.09 -14.67
N LYS A 433 -21.70 -12.07 -13.89
CA LYS A 433 -22.38 -13.34 -13.59
C LYS A 433 -22.54 -14.32 -14.77
N THR A 434 -21.75 -14.18 -15.84
CA THR A 434 -21.79 -15.12 -16.98
C THR A 434 -20.68 -16.17 -16.86
N THR A 435 -21.03 -17.47 -16.87
CA THR A 435 -20.07 -18.58 -16.80
C THR A 435 -19.81 -19.22 -18.18
N PHE A 436 -18.56 -19.61 -18.42
CA PHE A 436 -18.13 -20.34 -19.62
C PHE A 436 -17.45 -21.65 -19.20
N LYS A 437 -17.67 -22.71 -19.98
CA LYS A 437 -17.03 -24.00 -19.73
C LYS A 437 -15.64 -24.04 -20.36
N TYR A 438 -14.61 -24.23 -19.55
CA TYR A 438 -13.21 -24.26 -19.97
C TYR A 438 -12.84 -25.66 -20.49
N ILE A 439 -11.62 -25.79 -21.04
CA ILE A 439 -11.11 -27.04 -21.65
C ILE A 439 -10.99 -28.21 -20.67
N ASP A 440 -10.96 -27.90 -19.37
CA ASP A 440 -11.01 -28.84 -18.26
C ASP A 440 -12.44 -29.22 -17.85
N ASN A 441 -13.45 -28.79 -18.62
CA ASN A 441 -14.87 -28.96 -18.37
C ASN A 441 -15.40 -28.23 -17.11
N VAL A 442 -14.65 -27.29 -16.54
CA VAL A 442 -15.08 -26.51 -15.37
C VAL A 442 -15.72 -25.19 -15.83
N GLU A 443 -16.82 -24.80 -15.19
CA GLU A 443 -17.46 -23.51 -15.45
C GLU A 443 -16.74 -22.38 -14.69
N HIS A 444 -16.36 -21.33 -15.42
CA HIS A 444 -15.72 -20.15 -14.85
C HIS A 444 -16.50 -18.88 -15.24
N GLU A 445 -16.75 -18.02 -14.27
CA GLU A 445 -17.32 -16.69 -14.51
C GLU A 445 -16.32 -15.81 -15.26
N ALA A 446 -16.79 -15.11 -16.29
CA ALA A 446 -15.96 -14.16 -17.04
C ALA A 446 -15.66 -12.93 -16.18
N THR A 447 -14.39 -12.80 -15.79
CA THR A 447 -13.86 -11.63 -15.10
C THR A 447 -12.87 -10.90 -16.01
N LEU A 448 -12.57 -9.62 -15.72
CA LEU A 448 -11.77 -8.71 -16.56
C LEU A 448 -10.29 -9.12 -16.80
N MET A 449 -9.91 -10.35 -16.44
CA MET A 449 -8.59 -10.95 -16.60
C MET A 449 -8.72 -12.47 -16.93
N CYS A 450 -9.46 -12.83 -17.97
CA CYS A 450 -9.55 -14.21 -18.44
C CYS A 450 -8.68 -14.43 -19.70
N CYS A 451 -7.65 -15.29 -19.58
CA CYS A 451 -6.88 -15.78 -20.73
C CYS A 451 -7.58 -17.00 -21.34
N LEU A 452 -8.20 -16.82 -22.51
CA LEU A 452 -8.80 -17.92 -23.27
C LEU A 452 -7.72 -18.61 -24.12
N LEU A 453 -7.35 -19.83 -23.73
CA LEU A 453 -6.40 -20.66 -24.47
C LEU A 453 -7.17 -21.65 -25.34
N ALA A 454 -7.01 -21.56 -26.67
CA ALA A 454 -7.53 -22.55 -27.60
C ALA A 454 -6.59 -23.77 -27.64
N GLY A 455 -7.16 -24.98 -27.65
CA GLY A 455 -6.38 -26.20 -27.87
C GLY A 455 -5.75 -26.20 -29.25
N THR A 456 -4.42 -26.22 -29.32
CA THR A 456 -3.70 -26.46 -30.57
C THR A 456 -3.94 -27.91 -31.00
N GLY A 457 -4.58 -28.11 -32.15
CA GLY A 457 -4.64 -29.42 -32.80
C GLY A 457 -3.22 -29.89 -33.13
N ALA A 458 -2.82 -31.02 -32.54
CA ALA A 458 -1.64 -31.75 -32.96
C ALA A 458 -1.84 -32.22 -34.41
N GLY A 459 -1.00 -31.73 -35.32
CA GLY A 459 -1.09 -32.05 -36.74
C GLY A 459 0.25 -31.86 -37.45
N LYS A 460 1.31 -32.48 -36.93
CA LYS A 460 2.46 -32.89 -37.74
C LYS A 460 2.66 -34.38 -37.53
N ASN A 461 2.26 -35.16 -38.53
CA ASN A 461 2.94 -36.37 -38.97
C ASN A 461 2.54 -36.62 -40.43
N CYS A 462 3.56 -36.69 -41.30
CA CYS A 462 3.59 -37.18 -42.69
C CYS A 462 2.88 -36.33 -43.75
#